data_AF-C6HYE2-F1
#
_entry.id   AF-C6HYE2-F1
#
_cell.length_a   1.000
_cell.length_b   1.000
_cell.length_c   1.000
_cell.angle_alpha   90.00
_cell.angle_beta   90.00
_cell.angle_gamma   90.00
#
_symmetry.space_group_name_H-M   'P 1'
#
loop_
_entity.id
_entity.type
_entity.pdbx_description
1 polymer ?
#
loop_
_entity_poly.entity_id
_entity_poly.type
_entity_poly.pdbx_seq_one_letter_code
_entity_poly.pdbx_strand_id
1 'polypeptide(L)'
;MTTPHGPKRPTWMVGAIIALAAMALASCTSVHTETNPDNKVQKKVQWSFEKKSVVLDVLADPDLNLSDKRPHTLVIGILELQDPNAFLPLIQDPDRAMETLAMGKKRAGILAMWRFIIPPGAHQLLTVDRMNHAQYLGVIAGYSQYSAKQDIVLRPLPVTVKRTGIIFRSNHYRPARTLASIWLGRRHLLGMAVLDPRAKEANQKPAGNGTGSLN
;
A
#
# COMPACT_ATOMS: atom_id res chain seq x y z
N MET A 1 39.34 78.88 24.68
CA MET A 1 40.74 78.46 24.46
C MET A 1 40.90 77.08 25.11
N THR A 2 40.95 76.05 24.25
CA THR A 2 41.40 74.65 24.42
C THR A 2 41.47 73.99 25.81
N THR A 3 40.75 72.87 25.96
CA THR A 3 41.23 71.67 26.66
C THR A 3 41.10 70.46 25.72
N PRO A 4 42.16 69.65 25.53
CA PRO A 4 42.10 68.32 24.92
C PRO A 4 42.29 67.20 25.96
N HIS A 5 41.77 66.00 25.68
CA HIS A 5 42.20 64.65 26.12
C HIS A 5 40.98 63.72 26.00
N GLY A 6 40.90 62.82 25.03
CA GLY A 6 41.56 61.50 25.03
C GLY A 6 40.49 60.41 24.76
N PRO A 7 40.84 59.26 24.17
CA PRO A 7 39.95 58.53 23.27
C PRO A 7 39.01 57.55 23.99
N LYS A 8 37.75 57.47 23.56
CA LYS A 8 36.86 56.34 23.90
C LYS A 8 36.66 55.46 22.66
N ARG A 9 37.13 54.22 22.79
CA ARG A 9 37.10 53.14 21.78
C ARG A 9 35.65 52.83 21.38
N PRO A 10 35.36 52.52 20.10
CA PRO A 10 34.00 52.32 19.62
C PRO A 10 33.42 50.97 20.08
N THR A 11 32.39 51.03 20.92
CA THR A 11 31.59 49.91 21.42
C THR A 11 30.59 49.39 20.39
N TRP A 12 31.01 49.19 19.13
CA TRP A 12 30.10 48.85 18.01
C TRP A 12 30.35 47.46 17.41
N MET A 13 30.97 46.54 18.17
CA MET A 13 31.29 45.20 17.66
C MET A 13 30.84 44.04 18.55
N VAL A 14 29.76 44.22 19.33
CA VAL A 14 29.18 43.12 20.13
C VAL A 14 27.65 42.98 19.93
N GLY A 15 26.98 43.94 19.27
CA GLY A 15 25.52 43.92 19.10
C GLY A 15 24.99 43.15 17.88
N ALA A 16 25.85 42.69 16.97
CA ALA A 16 25.40 42.17 15.66
C ALA A 16 25.43 40.63 15.52
N ILE A 17 25.74 39.88 16.57
CA ILE A 17 25.87 38.41 16.50
C ILE A 17 24.73 37.67 17.23
N ILE A 18 23.92 38.35 18.05
CA ILE A 18 22.86 37.70 18.85
C ILE A 18 21.45 37.84 18.23
N ALA A 19 21.33 38.47 17.06
CA ALA A 19 20.05 38.57 16.33
C ALA A 19 19.94 37.62 15.11
N LEU A 20 20.96 36.79 14.85
CA LEU A 20 20.97 35.82 13.74
C LEU A 20 20.85 34.35 14.21
N ALA A 21 20.68 34.12 15.52
CA ALA A 21 20.58 32.79 16.10
C ALA A 21 19.13 32.34 16.43
N ALA A 22 18.12 33.16 16.09
CA ALA A 22 16.70 32.86 16.39
C ALA A 22 15.85 32.53 15.14
N MET A 23 16.44 32.38 13.97
CA MET A 23 15.74 32.03 12.71
C MET A 23 16.19 30.68 12.11
N ALA A 24 16.67 29.75 12.93
CA ALA A 24 17.17 28.45 12.47
C ALA A 24 16.36 27.23 12.95
N LEU A 25 15.08 27.40 13.32
CA LEU A 25 14.19 26.27 13.67
C LEU A 25 12.81 26.31 12.99
N ALA A 26 12.65 27.08 11.92
CA ALA A 26 11.55 26.88 10.98
C ALA A 26 11.98 25.87 9.90
N SER A 27 12.30 24.64 10.32
CA SER A 27 12.39 23.52 9.39
C SER A 27 10.97 23.22 8.94
N CYS A 28 10.64 23.70 7.74
CA CYS A 28 9.49 23.24 6.99
C CYS A 28 9.49 21.71 7.01
N THR A 29 8.53 21.09 7.67
CA THR A 29 8.13 19.72 7.33
C THR A 29 7.52 19.81 5.95
N SER A 30 8.35 19.75 4.91
CA SER A 30 7.88 19.32 3.60
C SER A 30 7.36 17.91 3.82
N VAL A 31 6.05 17.79 3.97
CA VAL A 31 5.33 16.54 3.82
C VAL A 31 5.65 16.09 2.40
N HIS A 32 6.69 15.27 2.26
CA HIS A 32 6.92 14.52 1.05
C HIS A 32 5.70 13.61 0.94
N THR A 33 4.76 13.99 0.07
CA THR A 33 3.85 13.03 -0.52
C THR A 33 4.75 12.06 -1.28
N GLU A 34 5.22 11.01 -0.59
CA GLU A 34 5.84 9.86 -1.21
C GLU A 34 4.82 9.28 -2.18
N THR A 35 4.89 9.75 -3.42
CA THR A 35 4.27 9.06 -4.53
C THR A 35 5.04 7.75 -4.64
N ASN A 36 4.49 6.71 -4.02
CA ASN A 36 4.99 5.35 -4.07
C ASN A 36 5.53 5.10 -5.50
N PRO A 37 6.82 4.74 -5.67
CA PRO A 37 7.43 4.50 -6.99
C PRO A 37 6.61 3.53 -7.86
N ASP A 38 5.73 2.74 -7.25
CA ASP A 38 4.76 1.88 -7.93
C ASP A 38 3.78 2.62 -8.84
N ASN A 39 3.27 3.82 -8.51
CA ASN A 39 2.24 4.47 -9.33
C ASN A 39 2.77 4.86 -10.73
N LYS A 40 4.03 5.32 -10.82
CA LYS A 40 4.66 5.61 -12.12
C LYS A 40 4.89 4.34 -12.96
N VAL A 41 5.08 3.18 -12.32
CA VAL A 41 5.23 1.89 -12.98
C VAL A 41 3.86 1.37 -13.44
N GLN A 42 2.84 1.44 -12.58
CA GLN A 42 1.45 1.04 -12.85
C GLN A 42 0.90 1.66 -14.16
N LYS A 43 1.17 2.94 -14.41
CA LYS A 43 0.74 3.67 -15.61
C LYS A 43 1.37 3.20 -16.92
N LYS A 44 2.50 2.48 -16.87
CA LYS A 44 3.24 1.99 -18.05
C LYS A 44 2.87 0.54 -18.42
N VAL A 45 2.04 -0.11 -17.61
CA VAL A 45 1.66 -1.51 -17.79
C VAL A 45 0.33 -1.60 -18.53
N GLN A 46 0.25 -2.49 -19.52
CA GLN A 46 -1.03 -2.91 -20.06
C GLN A 46 -1.63 -4.00 -19.16
N TRP A 47 -2.67 -3.63 -18.41
CA TRP A 47 -3.39 -4.52 -17.50
C TRP A 47 -4.45 -5.32 -18.26
N SER A 48 -4.04 -6.46 -18.83
CA SER A 48 -4.95 -7.37 -19.52
C SER A 48 -5.62 -8.36 -18.56
N PHE A 49 -6.80 -8.80 -18.95
CA PHE A 49 -7.52 -9.90 -18.34
C PHE A 49 -6.64 -11.15 -18.28
N GLU A 50 -6.67 -11.86 -17.15
CA GLU A 50 -6.02 -13.16 -17.00
C GLU A 50 -6.86 -14.06 -16.09
N LYS A 51 -7.15 -15.27 -16.57
CA LYS A 51 -7.98 -16.24 -15.85
C LYS A 51 -7.20 -16.84 -14.68
N LYS A 52 -7.83 -16.98 -13.51
CA LYS A 52 -7.26 -17.56 -12.27
C LYS A 52 -5.88 -17.01 -11.90
N SER A 53 -5.64 -15.72 -12.14
CA SER A 53 -4.32 -15.10 -11.94
C SER A 53 -4.15 -14.45 -10.56
N VAL A 54 -5.23 -14.33 -9.80
CA VAL A 54 -5.18 -13.87 -8.41
C VAL A 54 -5.54 -15.03 -7.51
N VAL A 55 -4.56 -15.48 -6.75
CA VAL A 55 -4.69 -16.50 -5.70
C VAL A 55 -4.80 -15.77 -4.37
N LEU A 56 -5.81 -16.13 -3.58
CA LEU A 56 -6.06 -15.59 -2.26
C LEU A 56 -5.81 -16.71 -1.25
N ASP A 57 -4.84 -16.49 -0.38
CA ASP A 57 -4.55 -17.36 0.75
C ASP A 57 -5.25 -16.80 1.99
N VAL A 58 -6.38 -17.41 2.37
CA VAL A 58 -7.26 -16.91 3.42
C VAL A 58 -7.07 -17.76 4.68
N LEU A 59 -6.62 -17.10 5.75
CA LEU A 59 -6.47 -17.70 7.07
C LEU A 59 -7.46 -17.07 8.03
N ALA A 60 -8.31 -17.88 8.64
CA ALA A 60 -9.30 -17.46 9.61
C ALA A 60 -8.98 -17.95 11.01
N ASP A 61 -9.13 -17.06 11.99
CA ASP A 61 -9.05 -17.37 13.40
C ASP A 61 -10.10 -18.44 13.81
N PRO A 62 -9.79 -19.39 14.71
CA PRO A 62 -10.78 -20.32 15.25
C PRO A 62 -11.98 -19.62 15.91
N ASP A 63 -11.76 -18.43 16.49
CA ASP A 63 -12.78 -17.56 17.06
C ASP A 63 -13.26 -16.50 16.04
N LEU A 64 -13.28 -16.81 14.74
CA LEU A 64 -13.69 -15.88 13.67
C LEU A 64 -15.06 -15.25 13.93
N ASN A 65 -15.17 -13.95 13.66
CA ASN A 65 -16.42 -13.18 13.73
C ASN A 65 -17.16 -13.42 15.06
N LEU A 66 -16.41 -13.37 16.16
CA LEU A 66 -16.90 -13.64 17.52
C LEU A 66 -17.97 -12.63 17.92
N SER A 67 -19.22 -13.09 17.94
CA SER A 67 -20.38 -12.37 18.50
C SER A 67 -21.03 -13.25 19.55
N ASP A 68 -21.50 -12.65 20.64
CA ASP A 68 -22.24 -13.38 21.67
C ASP A 68 -21.50 -14.61 22.21
N LYS A 69 -20.16 -14.50 22.30
CA LYS A 69 -19.22 -15.54 22.74
C LYS A 69 -19.20 -16.78 21.84
N ARG A 70 -19.67 -16.69 20.59
CA ARG A 70 -19.64 -17.78 19.61
C ARG A 70 -19.01 -17.34 18.29
N PRO A 71 -18.13 -18.15 17.70
CA PRO A 71 -17.59 -17.86 16.37
C PRO A 71 -18.67 -18.05 15.31
N HIS A 72 -18.61 -17.24 14.25
CA HIS A 72 -19.55 -17.29 13.13
C HIS A 72 -18.80 -17.29 11.80
N THR A 73 -19.45 -17.80 10.76
CA THR A 73 -18.96 -17.62 9.40
C THR A 73 -18.87 -16.13 9.06
N LEU A 74 -17.86 -15.77 8.29
CA LEU A 74 -17.66 -14.41 7.81
C LEU A 74 -17.84 -14.34 6.30
N VAL A 75 -18.57 -13.34 5.84
CA VAL A 75 -18.65 -13.04 4.40
C VAL A 75 -17.53 -12.06 4.06
N ILE A 76 -16.70 -12.38 3.08
CA ILE A 76 -15.70 -11.46 2.53
C ILE A 76 -16.02 -11.12 1.08
N GLY A 77 -15.76 -9.88 0.70
CA GLY A 77 -15.88 -9.36 -0.65
C GLY A 77 -14.50 -9.01 -1.18
N ILE A 78 -14.12 -9.57 -2.32
CA ILE A 78 -12.87 -9.27 -3.01
C ILE A 78 -13.18 -8.35 -4.16
N LEU A 79 -12.44 -7.25 -4.25
CA LEU A 79 -12.69 -6.16 -5.18
C LEU A 79 -11.47 -5.95 -6.07
N GLU A 80 -11.69 -5.72 -7.35
CA GLU A 80 -10.66 -5.19 -8.24
C GLU A 80 -11.02 -3.79 -8.69
N LEU A 81 -10.04 -2.88 -8.63
CA LEU A 81 -10.20 -1.48 -9.00
C LEU A 81 -9.07 -1.04 -9.93
N GLN A 82 -9.39 -0.10 -10.81
CA GLN A 82 -8.40 0.59 -11.64
C GLN A 82 -7.80 1.79 -10.90
N ASP A 83 -8.64 2.58 -10.23
CA ASP A 83 -8.27 3.79 -9.51
C ASP A 83 -8.51 3.58 -8.00
N PRO A 84 -7.52 3.83 -7.13
CA PRO A 84 -7.71 3.67 -5.69
C PRO A 84 -8.75 4.64 -5.12
N ASN A 85 -9.01 5.78 -5.77
CA ASN A 85 -10.01 6.75 -5.33
C ASN A 85 -11.44 6.21 -5.39
N ALA A 86 -11.72 5.24 -6.27
CA ALA A 86 -13.01 4.57 -6.33
C ALA A 86 -13.32 3.76 -5.05
N PHE A 87 -12.32 3.55 -4.19
CA PHE A 87 -12.46 2.89 -2.89
C PHE A 87 -12.88 3.84 -1.76
N LEU A 88 -12.65 5.16 -1.92
CA LEU A 88 -12.92 6.16 -0.87
C LEU A 88 -14.38 6.14 -0.38
N PRO A 89 -15.41 6.05 -1.25
CA PRO A 89 -16.79 6.01 -0.78
C PRO A 89 -17.10 4.79 0.09
N LEU A 90 -16.34 3.69 -0.02
CA LEU A 90 -16.53 2.49 0.79
C LEU A 90 -15.89 2.62 2.18
N ILE A 91 -14.81 3.42 2.29
CA ILE A 91 -14.17 3.72 3.57
C ILE A 91 -14.97 4.78 4.33
N GLN A 92 -15.49 5.78 3.62
CA GLN A 92 -16.20 6.92 4.22
C GLN A 92 -17.61 6.56 4.70
N ASP A 93 -18.22 5.55 4.10
CA ASP A 93 -19.61 5.16 4.36
C ASP A 93 -19.67 3.64 4.62
N PRO A 94 -19.70 3.22 5.90
CA PRO A 94 -19.78 1.81 6.28
C PRO A 94 -20.99 1.09 5.70
N ASP A 95 -22.15 1.76 5.64
CA ASP A 95 -23.38 1.17 5.11
C ASP A 95 -23.21 0.88 3.62
N ARG A 96 -22.57 1.79 2.88
CA ARG A 96 -22.23 1.59 1.47
C ARG A 96 -21.35 0.36 1.25
N ALA A 97 -20.36 0.13 2.10
CA ALA A 97 -19.49 -1.04 2.01
C ALA A 97 -20.26 -2.33 2.29
N MET A 98 -21.10 -2.34 3.33
CA MET A 98 -21.90 -3.50 3.70
C MET A 98 -22.99 -3.82 2.68
N GLU A 99 -23.66 -2.81 2.11
CA GLU A 99 -24.58 -2.99 0.99
C GLU A 99 -23.89 -3.58 -0.24
N THR A 100 -22.69 -3.08 -0.55
CA THR A 100 -21.88 -3.61 -1.66
C THR A 100 -21.62 -5.10 -1.45
N LEU A 101 -21.16 -5.48 -0.25
CA LEU A 101 -20.92 -6.87 0.14
C LEU A 101 -22.20 -7.73 0.11
N ALA A 102 -23.32 -7.20 0.60
CA ALA A 102 -24.61 -7.89 0.66
C ALA A 102 -25.20 -8.16 -0.74
N MET A 103 -25.13 -7.16 -1.64
CA MET A 103 -25.65 -7.29 -2.99
C MET A 103 -24.81 -8.19 -3.88
N GLY A 104 -23.50 -8.33 -3.60
CA GLY A 104 -22.60 -9.13 -4.45
C GLY A 104 -22.39 -8.53 -5.85
N LYS A 105 -22.78 -7.28 -6.08
CA LYS A 105 -22.71 -6.59 -7.38
C LYS A 105 -21.65 -5.50 -7.36
N LYS A 106 -20.89 -5.40 -8.45
CA LYS A 106 -19.95 -4.28 -8.63
C LYS A 106 -20.70 -2.94 -8.70
N ARG A 107 -20.12 -1.92 -8.06
CA ARG A 107 -20.56 -0.52 -8.15
C ARG A 107 -19.70 0.24 -9.16
N ALA A 108 -20.08 1.47 -9.48
CA ALA A 108 -19.26 2.34 -10.33
C ALA A 108 -17.83 2.46 -9.77
N GLY A 109 -16.83 2.36 -10.66
CA GLY A 109 -15.41 2.38 -10.29
C GLY A 109 -14.83 1.04 -9.82
N ILE A 110 -15.67 0.03 -9.55
CA ILE A 110 -15.26 -1.34 -9.21
C ILE A 110 -15.32 -2.19 -10.49
N LEU A 111 -14.22 -2.83 -10.86
CA LEU A 111 -14.11 -3.63 -12.09
C LEU A 111 -14.82 -4.97 -11.93
N ALA A 112 -14.57 -5.63 -10.80
CA ALA A 112 -15.20 -6.89 -10.40
C ALA A 112 -15.32 -6.99 -8.89
N MET A 113 -16.27 -7.82 -8.47
CA MET A 113 -16.44 -8.22 -7.08
C MET A 113 -16.75 -9.71 -7.01
N TRP A 114 -16.07 -10.41 -6.10
CA TRP A 114 -16.36 -11.80 -5.74
C TRP A 114 -16.70 -11.88 -4.27
N ARG A 115 -17.56 -12.82 -3.90
CA ARG A 115 -17.99 -13.02 -2.52
C ARG A 115 -17.70 -14.44 -2.06
N PHE A 116 -17.12 -14.56 -0.88
CA PHE A 116 -16.78 -15.85 -0.28
C PHE A 116 -17.32 -15.91 1.15
N ILE A 117 -17.72 -17.11 1.57
CA ILE A 117 -18.13 -17.40 2.94
C ILE A 117 -17.00 -18.19 3.58
N ILE A 118 -16.46 -17.67 4.68
CA ILE A 118 -15.29 -18.23 5.37
C ILE A 118 -15.73 -18.77 6.72
N PRO A 119 -15.60 -20.08 6.97
CA PRO A 119 -15.84 -20.67 8.28
C PRO A 119 -14.76 -20.29 9.31
N PRO A 120 -15.08 -20.33 10.62
CA PRO A 120 -14.07 -20.21 11.68
C PRO A 120 -12.97 -21.28 11.55
N GLY A 121 -11.72 -20.89 11.83
CA GLY A 121 -10.55 -21.77 11.76
C GLY A 121 -10.15 -22.23 10.35
N ALA A 122 -10.80 -21.72 9.30
CA ALA A 122 -10.54 -22.14 7.94
C ALA A 122 -9.19 -21.62 7.42
N HIS A 123 -8.52 -22.46 6.63
CA HIS A 123 -7.37 -22.09 5.80
C HIS A 123 -7.67 -22.54 4.37
N GLN A 124 -7.84 -21.59 3.46
CA GLN A 124 -8.36 -21.85 2.11
C GLN A 124 -7.59 -21.07 1.05
N LEU A 125 -7.29 -21.74 -0.06
CA LEU A 125 -6.83 -21.09 -1.27
C LEU A 125 -8.01 -20.85 -2.20
N LEU A 126 -8.30 -19.58 -2.48
CA LEU A 126 -9.32 -19.15 -3.41
C LEU A 126 -8.64 -18.59 -4.68
N THR A 127 -9.31 -18.68 -5.82
CA THR A 127 -8.80 -18.10 -7.07
C THR A 127 -9.87 -17.28 -7.76
N VAL A 128 -9.48 -16.10 -8.22
CA VAL A 128 -10.30 -15.23 -9.04
C VAL A 128 -9.55 -14.85 -10.32
N ASP A 129 -10.32 -14.44 -11.32
CA ASP A 129 -9.78 -13.89 -12.56
C ASP A 129 -9.34 -12.43 -12.32
N ARG A 130 -8.24 -12.00 -12.93
CA ARG A 130 -7.90 -10.57 -12.96
C ARG A 130 -8.60 -9.93 -14.14
N MET A 131 -9.34 -8.85 -13.87
CA MET A 131 -10.04 -8.08 -14.89
C MET A 131 -9.09 -7.19 -15.69
N ASN A 132 -9.52 -6.82 -16.90
CA ASN A 132 -8.88 -5.73 -17.64
C ASN A 132 -8.82 -4.48 -16.76
N HIS A 133 -7.69 -3.79 -16.77
CA HIS A 133 -7.42 -2.55 -16.01
C HIS A 133 -7.35 -2.70 -14.48
N ALA A 134 -7.35 -3.91 -13.93
CA ALA A 134 -7.24 -4.12 -12.48
C ALA A 134 -5.83 -3.78 -11.99
N GLN A 135 -5.69 -2.70 -11.22
CA GLN A 135 -4.42 -2.23 -10.65
C GLN A 135 -4.36 -2.39 -9.13
N TYR A 136 -5.52 -2.56 -8.49
CA TYR A 136 -5.65 -2.69 -7.05
C TYR A 136 -6.57 -3.84 -6.69
N LEU A 137 -6.23 -4.51 -5.60
CA LEU A 137 -7.02 -5.56 -4.96
C LEU A 137 -7.49 -5.04 -3.61
N GLY A 138 -8.80 -5.08 -3.39
CA GLY A 138 -9.43 -4.73 -2.13
C GLY A 138 -10.09 -5.94 -1.49
N VAL A 139 -10.21 -5.91 -0.17
CA VAL A 139 -11.08 -6.82 0.58
C VAL A 139 -11.98 -6.02 1.52
N ILE A 140 -13.26 -6.40 1.59
CA ILE A 140 -14.23 -6.00 2.61
C ILE A 140 -14.57 -7.25 3.43
N ALA A 141 -14.44 -7.17 4.74
CA ALA A 141 -14.78 -8.24 5.66
C ALA A 141 -16.03 -7.88 6.47
N GLY A 142 -17.14 -8.58 6.24
CA GLY A 142 -18.43 -8.26 6.84
C GLY A 142 -18.59 -8.74 8.28
N TYR A 143 -17.73 -8.28 9.18
CA TYR A 143 -17.80 -8.62 10.61
C TYR A 143 -19.11 -8.10 11.23
N SER A 144 -19.60 -8.79 12.27
CA SER A 144 -20.80 -8.37 13.02
C SER A 144 -20.63 -6.99 13.66
N GLN A 145 -19.40 -6.64 14.04
CA GLN A 145 -18.99 -5.35 14.58
C GLN A 145 -18.13 -4.59 13.58
N TYR A 146 -18.64 -4.49 12.34
CA TYR A 146 -17.93 -3.91 11.22
C TYR A 146 -17.40 -2.50 11.52
N SER A 147 -16.14 -2.26 11.14
CA SER A 147 -15.46 -0.99 11.24
C SER A 147 -14.71 -0.72 9.92
N ALA A 148 -15.13 0.30 9.17
CA ALA A 148 -14.46 0.68 7.93
C ALA A 148 -12.98 1.10 8.11
N LYS A 149 -12.53 1.32 9.35
CA LYS A 149 -11.12 1.58 9.65
C LYS A 149 -10.27 0.31 9.68
N GLN A 150 -10.87 -0.84 9.94
CA GLN A 150 -10.17 -2.10 10.21
C GLN A 150 -10.55 -3.19 9.21
N ASP A 151 -11.82 -3.26 8.81
CA ASP A 151 -12.42 -4.39 8.11
C ASP A 151 -12.46 -4.23 6.60
N ILE A 152 -11.74 -3.23 6.09
CA ILE A 152 -11.62 -2.96 4.67
C ILE A 152 -10.19 -2.49 4.37
N VAL A 153 -9.57 -3.08 3.36
CA VAL A 153 -8.19 -2.75 2.99
C VAL A 153 -7.99 -2.85 1.48
N LEU A 154 -7.14 -1.96 0.96
CA LEU A 154 -6.74 -1.92 -0.44
C LEU A 154 -5.23 -2.10 -0.56
N ARG A 155 -4.79 -2.85 -1.58
CA ARG A 155 -3.37 -3.02 -1.94
C ARG A 155 -3.18 -2.90 -3.45
N PRO A 156 -2.06 -2.32 -3.92
CA PRO A 156 -1.72 -2.36 -5.33
C PRO A 156 -1.39 -3.79 -5.78
N LEU A 157 -1.73 -4.13 -7.02
CA LEU A 157 -1.33 -5.38 -7.65
C LEU A 157 0.13 -5.31 -8.15
N PRO A 158 0.87 -6.43 -8.11
CA PRO A 158 2.28 -6.45 -8.48
C PRO A 158 2.47 -6.41 -10.00
N VAL A 159 3.61 -5.85 -10.42
CA VAL A 159 4.02 -5.75 -11.83
C VAL A 159 5.35 -6.45 -12.01
N THR A 160 5.47 -7.29 -13.02
CA THR A 160 6.74 -7.88 -13.46
C THR A 160 7.34 -7.06 -14.61
N VAL A 161 8.64 -6.81 -14.55
CA VAL A 161 9.38 -6.13 -15.63
C VAL A 161 10.25 -7.16 -16.35
N LYS A 162 9.97 -7.41 -17.63
CA LYS A 162 10.87 -8.19 -18.49
C LYS A 162 11.78 -7.22 -19.24
N ARG A 163 13.08 -7.23 -18.92
CA ARG A 163 14.12 -6.53 -19.70
C ARG A 163 14.55 -7.42 -20.86
N THR A 164 14.49 -6.88 -22.07
CA THR A 164 14.91 -7.62 -23.28
C THR A 164 15.90 -6.77 -24.08
N GLY A 165 16.92 -7.40 -24.65
CA GLY A 165 17.91 -6.76 -25.55
C GLY A 165 19.27 -6.49 -24.91
N ILE A 166 20.34 -6.85 -25.64
CA ILE A 166 21.75 -6.67 -25.23
C ILE A 166 22.30 -5.32 -25.74
N ILE A 167 21.79 -4.84 -26.89
CA ILE A 167 22.28 -3.62 -27.58
C ILE A 167 21.27 -2.46 -27.47
N PHE A 168 19.97 -2.72 -27.67
CA PHE A 168 18.89 -1.78 -27.40
C PHE A 168 17.98 -2.37 -26.31
N ARG A 169 18.05 -1.79 -25.11
CA ARG A 169 17.27 -2.27 -23.95
C ARG A 169 15.82 -1.83 -24.09
N SER A 170 14.90 -2.78 -24.19
CA SER A 170 13.45 -2.56 -24.14
C SER A 170 12.88 -3.10 -22.83
N ASN A 171 12.15 -2.27 -22.11
CA ASN A 171 11.43 -2.68 -20.89
C ASN A 171 9.99 -3.07 -21.26
N HIS A 172 9.64 -4.34 -21.11
CA HIS A 172 8.25 -4.79 -21.23
C HIS A 172 7.66 -4.99 -19.84
N TYR A 173 6.69 -4.16 -19.48
CA TYR A 173 5.97 -4.26 -18.22
C TYR A 173 4.74 -5.14 -18.41
N ARG A 174 4.58 -6.17 -17.56
CA ARG A 174 3.40 -7.04 -17.55
C ARG A 174 2.85 -7.15 -16.13
N PRO A 175 1.54 -7.27 -15.95
CA PRO A 175 0.98 -7.65 -14.66
C PRO A 175 1.58 -8.97 -14.17
N ALA A 176 1.95 -9.03 -12.89
CA ALA A 176 2.42 -10.28 -12.28
C ALA A 176 1.21 -11.17 -11.91
N ARG A 177 1.42 -12.49 -11.81
CA ARG A 177 0.46 -13.34 -11.09
C ARG A 177 0.48 -12.96 -9.61
N THR A 178 -0.68 -12.85 -9.02
CA THR A 178 -0.86 -12.29 -7.68
C THR A 178 -1.11 -13.42 -6.70
N LEU A 179 -0.34 -13.47 -5.63
CA LEU A 179 -0.67 -14.21 -4.42
C LEU A 179 -0.91 -13.19 -3.30
N ALA A 180 -2.12 -13.17 -2.76
CA ALA A 180 -2.49 -12.29 -1.66
C ALA A 180 -2.87 -13.10 -0.44
N SER A 181 -2.20 -12.86 0.69
CA SER A 181 -2.55 -13.46 1.98
C SER A 181 -3.49 -12.53 2.73
N ILE A 182 -4.59 -13.08 3.25
CA ILE A 182 -5.64 -12.38 3.99
C ILE A 182 -5.76 -13.06 5.35
N TRP A 183 -5.56 -12.28 6.42
CA TRP A 183 -5.65 -12.77 7.79
C TRP A 183 -6.91 -12.22 8.46
N LEU A 184 -7.86 -13.11 8.75
CA LEU A 184 -9.13 -12.79 9.37
C LEU A 184 -9.05 -13.12 10.86
N GLY A 185 -9.15 -12.09 11.70
CA GLY A 185 -9.06 -12.22 13.14
C GLY A 185 -10.40 -12.51 13.80
N ARG A 186 -10.38 -12.50 15.14
CA ARG A 186 -11.57 -12.79 15.96
C ARG A 186 -12.72 -11.83 15.73
N ARG A 187 -12.44 -10.53 15.61
CA ARG A 187 -13.46 -9.46 15.50
C ARG A 187 -13.25 -8.52 14.34
N HIS A 188 -12.04 -8.49 13.79
CA HIS A 188 -11.66 -7.61 12.70
C HIS A 188 -10.69 -8.28 11.75
N LEU A 189 -10.62 -7.73 10.54
CA LEU A 189 -9.57 -8.07 9.59
C LEU A 189 -8.20 -7.65 10.18
N LEU A 190 -7.25 -8.60 10.24
CA LEU A 190 -5.90 -8.31 10.71
C LEU A 190 -5.06 -7.66 9.62
N GLY A 191 -5.32 -8.02 8.36
CA GLY A 191 -4.76 -7.35 7.20
C GLY A 191 -4.73 -8.19 5.95
N MET A 192 -4.11 -7.62 4.92
CA MET A 192 -3.84 -8.25 3.65
C MET A 192 -2.44 -7.87 3.16
N ALA A 193 -1.68 -8.86 2.70
CA ALA A 193 -0.41 -8.68 2.03
C ALA A 193 -0.49 -9.23 0.61
N VAL A 194 0.01 -8.46 -0.35
CA VAL A 194 0.15 -8.91 -1.74
C VAL A 194 1.63 -9.18 -1.98
N LEU A 195 1.96 -10.41 -2.35
CA LEU A 195 3.34 -10.80 -2.58
C LEU A 195 3.83 -10.24 -3.91
N ASP A 196 4.88 -9.43 -3.87
CA ASP A 196 5.57 -8.94 -5.06
C ASP A 196 6.68 -9.93 -5.47
N PRO A 197 6.63 -10.52 -6.69
CA PRO A 197 7.71 -11.35 -7.20
C PRO A 197 9.07 -10.65 -7.21
N ARG A 198 9.12 -9.31 -7.35
CA ARG A 198 10.38 -8.54 -7.33
C ARG A 198 11.11 -8.65 -5.99
N ALA A 199 10.38 -8.76 -4.88
CA ALA A 199 10.97 -8.81 -3.54
C ALA A 199 11.80 -10.08 -3.33
N LYS A 200 11.48 -11.17 -4.04
CA LYS A 200 12.29 -12.39 -4.03
C LYS A 200 13.60 -12.23 -4.80
N GLU A 201 13.57 -11.60 -5.98
CA GLU A 201 14.76 -11.39 -6.81
C GLU A 201 15.78 -10.43 -6.18
N ALA A 202 15.33 -9.38 -5.48
CA ALA A 202 16.22 -8.45 -4.79
C ALA A 202 17.05 -9.11 -3.67
N ASN A 203 16.50 -10.11 -3.00
CA ASN A 203 17.18 -10.86 -1.93
C ASN A 203 18.05 -12.02 -2.44
N GLN A 204 18.02 -12.31 -3.74
CA GLN A 204 18.72 -13.46 -4.33
C GLN A 204 19.94 -13.07 -5.16
N LYS A 205 20.26 -11.78 -5.26
CA LYS A 205 21.52 -11.34 -5.87
C LYS A 205 22.65 -11.59 -4.87
N PRO A 206 23.61 -12.51 -5.15
CA PRO A 206 24.75 -12.68 -4.27
C PRO A 206 25.57 -11.39 -4.29
N ALA A 207 26.01 -10.95 -3.11
CA ALA A 207 27.05 -9.93 -2.98
C ALA A 207 28.23 -10.38 -3.84
N GLY A 208 28.47 -9.67 -4.95
CA GLY A 208 29.51 -10.03 -5.89
C GLY A 208 30.86 -10.05 -5.17
N ASN A 209 31.52 -11.20 -5.23
CA ASN A 209 32.92 -11.39 -4.84
C ASN A 209 33.78 -10.29 -5.46
N GLY A 210 34.30 -9.40 -4.62
CA GLY A 210 35.44 -8.57 -4.98
C GLY A 210 36.67 -9.45 -5.09
N THR A 211 37.00 -9.88 -6.30
CA THR A 211 38.32 -10.43 -6.61
C THR A 211 39.04 -9.50 -7.57
N GLY A 212 40.18 -9.00 -7.10
CA GLY A 212 41.36 -8.71 -7.90
C GLY A 212 41.43 -7.36 -8.61
N SER A 213 42.33 -6.49 -8.13
CA SER A 213 43.31 -5.84 -9.02
C SER A 213 44.55 -5.39 -8.24
N LEU A 214 45.64 -6.11 -8.49
CA LEU A 214 47.03 -5.66 -8.68
C LEU A 214 47.62 -4.62 -7.70
N ASN A 215 48.61 -5.06 -6.93
CA ASN A 215 50.01 -4.57 -7.00
C ASN A 215 50.96 -5.63 -6.46
#